data_AF-A0A821JY46-F1
#
_entry.id   AF-A0A821JY46-F1
#
_cell.length_a   1.000
_cell.length_b   1.000
_cell.length_c   1.000
_cell.angle_alpha   90.00
_cell.angle_beta   90.00
_cell.angle_gamma   90.00
#
_symmetry.space_group_name_H-M   'P 1'
#
loop_
_entity.id
_entity.type
_entity.pdbx_description
1 polymer ?
#
loop_
_entity_poly.entity_id
_entity_poly.type
_entity_poly.pdbx_seq_one_letter_code
_entity_poly.pdbx_strand_id
1 'polypeptide(L)'
;NMSDRDYLPLSTTLVKTLTDKLYEKRKTAALEIEKMVREFMTAQNYEQIERICRILSEYFVLSQNGNFRRGGLIGIAALAIACGKEAQRFKTYLVPPVLQCFLDNDPKVRYYACESLYNIAKVLRTVTLSYFNEIFDSLSKLVCDLEPTVKSGAELW
;
A
#
# COMPACT_ATOMS: atom_id res chain seq x y z
N ASN A 1 12.64 18.32 2.15
CA ASN A 1 13.13 17.39 1.11
C ASN A 1 13.86 16.25 1.78
N MET A 2 13.38 15.03 1.59
CA MET A 2 14.12 13.83 1.98
C MET A 2 15.31 13.63 1.05
N SER A 3 16.40 13.12 1.60
CA SER A 3 17.58 12.66 0.88
C SER A 3 17.41 11.20 0.45
N ASP A 4 18.18 10.76 -0.55
CA ASP A 4 18.19 9.37 -1.01
C ASP A 4 18.46 8.36 0.12
N ARG A 5 19.18 8.76 1.17
CA ARG A 5 19.46 7.90 2.34
C ARG A 5 18.23 7.65 3.21
N ASP A 6 17.25 8.54 3.16
CA ASP A 6 16.05 8.45 3.98
C ASP A 6 15.09 7.36 3.48
N TYR A 7 15.25 6.93 2.22
CA TYR A 7 14.48 5.83 1.61
C TYR A 7 15.08 4.45 1.81
N LEU A 8 16.28 4.32 2.40
CA LEU A 8 16.85 3.01 2.70
C LEU A 8 15.89 2.21 3.60
N PRO A 9 15.72 0.88 3.38
CA PRO A 9 16.53 0.04 2.48
C PRO A 9 16.11 0.08 1.00
N LEU A 10 15.10 0.86 0.61
CA LEU A 10 14.73 1.01 -0.80
C LEU A 10 15.80 1.81 -1.54
N SER A 11 16.35 1.21 -2.60
CA SER A 11 17.35 1.90 -3.43
C SER A 11 16.71 3.06 -4.20
N THR A 12 17.52 4.07 -4.58
CA THR A 12 17.04 5.19 -5.42
C THR A 12 16.41 4.69 -6.73
N THR A 13 16.94 3.62 -7.33
CA THR A 13 16.37 3.00 -8.54
C THR A 13 15.01 2.37 -8.27
N LEU A 14 14.86 1.68 -7.14
CA LEU A 14 13.59 1.07 -6.74
C LEU A 14 12.53 2.16 -6.49
N VAL A 15 12.88 3.24 -5.79
CA VAL A 15 11.99 4.40 -5.58
C VAL A 15 11.56 5.04 -6.90
N LYS A 16 12.49 5.24 -7.85
CA LYS A 16 12.17 5.78 -9.18
C LYS A 16 11.23 4.87 -9.96
N THR A 17 11.45 3.56 -9.92
CA THR A 17 10.62 2.58 -10.62
C THR A 17 9.23 2.45 -9.99
N LEU A 18 9.14 2.50 -8.65
CA LEU A 18 7.90 2.43 -7.89
C LEU A 18 7.02 3.68 -8.09
N THR A 19 7.62 4.82 -8.38
CA THR A 19 6.94 6.10 -8.62
C THR A 19 6.85 6.45 -10.12
N ASP A 20 7.16 5.50 -11.01
CA ASP A 20 7.07 5.71 -12.46
C ASP A 20 5.62 5.95 -12.87
N LYS A 21 5.40 6.66 -13.99
CA LYS A 21 4.08 6.94 -14.54
C LYS A 21 3.41 5.68 -15.08
N LEU A 22 4.20 4.72 -15.58
CA LEU A 22 3.72 3.44 -16.12
C LEU A 22 3.40 2.43 -15.02
N TYR A 23 2.22 1.84 -15.09
CA TYR A 23 1.78 0.83 -14.11
C TYR A 23 2.68 -0.41 -14.08
N GLU A 24 3.06 -0.95 -15.24
CA GLU A 24 3.90 -2.14 -15.32
C GLU A 24 5.23 -1.99 -14.60
N LYS A 25 5.85 -0.80 -14.67
CA LYS A 25 7.08 -0.50 -13.92
C LYS A 25 6.83 -0.51 -12.41
N ARG A 26 5.75 0.11 -11.95
CA ARG A 26 5.37 0.07 -10.52
C ARG A 26 5.16 -1.37 -10.03
N LYS A 27 4.54 -2.22 -10.86
CA LYS A 27 4.36 -3.65 -10.58
C LYS A 27 5.70 -4.39 -10.49
N THR A 28 6.64 -4.13 -11.38
CA THR A 28 8.01 -4.68 -11.28
C THR A 28 8.68 -4.28 -9.96
N ALA A 29 8.61 -3.01 -9.57
CA ALA A 29 9.14 -2.55 -8.29
C ALA A 29 8.45 -3.21 -7.08
N ALA A 30 7.13 -3.40 -7.14
CA ALA A 30 6.38 -4.07 -6.09
C ALA A 30 6.83 -5.54 -5.89
N LEU A 31 7.12 -6.26 -6.98
CA LEU A 31 7.68 -7.61 -6.92
C LEU A 31 9.09 -7.64 -6.30
N GLU A 32 9.90 -6.62 -6.55
CA GLU A 32 11.22 -6.47 -5.91
C GLU A 32 11.09 -6.22 -4.40
N ILE A 33 10.14 -5.38 -3.98
CA ILE A 33 9.80 -5.17 -2.56
C ILE A 33 9.32 -6.47 -1.93
N GLU A 34 8.44 -7.22 -2.59
CA GLU A 34 7.97 -8.52 -2.10
C GLU A 34 9.15 -9.47 -1.85
N LYS A 35 10.07 -9.60 -2.82
CA LYS A 35 11.27 -10.42 -2.68
C LYS A 35 12.12 -9.98 -1.49
N MET A 36 12.41 -8.68 -1.38
CA MET A 36 13.20 -8.11 -0.28
C MET A 36 12.56 -8.37 1.09
N VAL A 37 11.25 -8.20 1.20
CA VAL A 37 10.52 -8.45 2.46
C VAL A 37 10.54 -9.93 2.81
N ARG A 38 10.42 -10.86 1.84
CA ARG A 38 10.55 -12.30 2.09
C ARG A 38 11.93 -12.69 2.61
N GLU A 39 12.99 -12.05 2.10
CA GLU A 39 14.36 -12.22 2.60
C GLU A 39 14.49 -11.74 4.05
N PHE A 40 13.97 -10.55 4.37
CA PHE A 40 13.98 -10.04 5.75
C PHE A 40 13.11 -10.88 6.71
N MET A 41 11.98 -11.40 6.25
CA MET A 41 11.14 -12.33 7.03
C MET A 41 11.93 -13.61 7.37
N THR A 42 12.66 -14.17 6.41
CA THR A 42 13.49 -15.37 6.59
C THR A 42 14.64 -15.09 7.58
N ALA A 43 15.23 -13.91 7.50
CA ALA A 43 16.27 -13.45 8.42
C ALA A 43 15.72 -12.94 9.77
N GLN A 44 14.40 -12.96 9.99
CA GLN A 44 13.72 -12.38 11.16
C GLN A 44 14.08 -10.91 11.42
N ASN A 45 14.42 -10.16 10.37
CA ASN A 45 14.81 -8.76 10.45
C ASN A 45 13.57 -7.86 10.36
N TYR A 46 12.74 -7.91 11.41
CA TYR A 46 11.50 -7.14 11.48
C TYR A 46 11.72 -5.63 11.51
N GLU A 47 12.87 -5.16 11.98
CA GLU A 47 13.23 -3.74 11.98
C GLU A 47 13.30 -3.17 10.55
N GLN A 48 13.91 -3.91 9.61
CA GLN A 48 13.97 -3.47 8.21
C GLN A 48 12.59 -3.49 7.55
N ILE A 49 11.74 -4.46 7.89
CA ILE A 49 10.37 -4.53 7.38
C ILE A 49 9.55 -3.34 7.90
N GLU A 50 9.65 -3.03 9.20
CA GLU A 50 8.99 -1.86 9.78
C GLU A 50 9.47 -0.57 9.12
N ARG A 51 10.77 -0.46 8.85
CA ARG A 51 11.34 0.69 8.15
C ARG A 51 10.75 0.85 6.74
N ILE A 52 10.60 -0.23 5.97
CA ILE A 52 9.93 -0.20 4.67
C ILE A 52 8.45 0.18 4.83
N CYS A 53 7.74 -0.39 5.80
CA CYS A 53 6.33 -0.04 6.09
C CYS A 53 6.18 1.45 6.31
N ARG A 54 7.01 2.03 7.19
CA ARG A 54 6.99 3.44 7.50
C ARG A 54 7.26 4.29 6.26
N ILE A 55 8.23 3.89 5.44
CA ILE A 55 8.56 4.62 4.22
C ILE A 55 7.37 4.65 3.25
N LEU A 56 6.79 3.49 2.95
CA LEU A 56 5.68 3.38 2.02
C LEU A 56 4.41 4.06 2.56
N SER A 57 4.17 3.97 3.87
CA SER A 57 3.05 4.64 4.51
C SER A 57 3.22 6.16 4.52
N GLU A 58 4.24 6.66 5.24
CA GLU A 58 4.35 8.07 5.60
C GLU A 58 4.88 8.94 4.45
N TYR A 59 5.76 8.41 3.61
CA TYR A 59 6.39 9.20 2.54
C TYR A 59 5.81 8.95 1.15
N PHE A 60 5.13 7.82 0.95
CA PHE A 60 4.52 7.50 -0.34
C PHE A 60 3.00 7.67 -0.30
N VAL A 61 2.28 6.86 0.49
CA VAL A 61 0.80 6.89 0.55
C VAL A 61 0.27 8.24 1.01
N LEU A 62 0.92 8.89 1.97
CA LEU A 62 0.54 10.22 2.45
C LEU A 62 1.20 11.39 1.68
N SER A 63 1.86 11.10 0.56
CA SER A 63 2.54 12.12 -0.24
C SER A 63 1.55 13.05 -0.95
N GLN A 64 1.95 14.31 -1.13
CA GLN A 64 1.24 15.24 -2.03
C GLN A 64 1.34 14.83 -3.51
N ASN A 65 2.34 14.01 -3.87
CA ASN A 65 2.55 13.55 -5.24
C ASN A 65 1.74 12.29 -5.54
N GLY A 66 0.82 12.37 -6.52
CA GLY A 66 -0.04 11.24 -6.89
C GLY A 66 0.70 10.00 -7.42
N ASN A 67 1.90 10.14 -8.01
CA ASN A 67 2.69 8.95 -8.38
C ASN A 67 3.27 8.24 -7.14
N PHE A 68 3.69 9.00 -6.14
CA PHE A 68 4.14 8.45 -4.86
C PHE A 68 3.01 7.71 -4.18
N ARG A 69 1.80 8.29 -4.10
CA ARG A 69 0.64 7.61 -3.50
C ARG A 69 0.35 6.27 -4.19
N ARG A 70 0.30 6.26 -5.53
CA ARG A 70 0.09 5.03 -6.32
C ARG A 70 1.19 3.99 -6.10
N GLY A 71 2.45 4.42 -6.03
CA GLY A 71 3.58 3.55 -5.72
C GLY A 71 3.55 3.00 -4.29
N GLY A 72 3.15 3.82 -3.32
CA GLY A 72 3.00 3.44 -1.92
C GLY A 72 1.92 2.39 -1.75
N LEU A 73 0.75 2.57 -2.37
CA LEU A 73 -0.38 1.65 -2.29
C LEU A 73 0.01 0.25 -2.79
N ILE A 74 0.57 0.14 -4.00
CA ILE A 74 1.02 -1.16 -4.54
C ILE A 74 2.18 -1.76 -3.73
N GLY A 75 3.08 -0.93 -3.22
CA GLY A 75 4.19 -1.37 -2.36
C GLY A 75 3.71 -1.94 -1.03
N ILE A 76 2.75 -1.28 -0.36
CA ILE A 76 2.13 -1.76 0.89
C ILE A 76 1.44 -3.10 0.67
N ALA A 77 0.68 -3.23 -0.43
CA ALA A 77 0.02 -4.49 -0.76
C ALA A 77 1.04 -5.63 -0.97
N ALA A 78 2.11 -5.39 -1.71
CA ALA A 78 3.18 -6.36 -1.93
C ALA A 78 3.89 -6.74 -0.62
N LEU A 79 4.17 -5.77 0.26
CA LEU A 79 4.73 -6.03 1.59
C LEU A 79 3.80 -6.89 2.44
N ALA A 80 2.50 -6.59 2.48
CA ALA A 80 1.53 -7.37 3.24
C ALA A 80 1.44 -8.82 2.73
N ILE A 81 1.46 -9.02 1.41
CA ILE A 81 1.50 -10.35 0.78
C ILE A 81 2.78 -11.10 1.16
N ALA A 82 3.94 -10.41 1.13
CA ALA A 82 5.23 -10.99 1.49
C ALA A 82 5.28 -11.48 2.94
N CYS A 83 4.76 -10.67 3.87
CA CYS A 83 4.72 -10.96 5.30
C CYS A 83 3.65 -11.99 5.68
N GLY A 84 2.58 -12.14 4.89
CA GLY A 84 1.46 -13.02 5.22
C GLY A 84 0.82 -12.65 6.57
N LYS A 85 0.63 -13.63 7.46
CA LYS A 85 0.02 -13.38 8.79
C LYS A 85 0.86 -12.45 9.67
N GLU A 86 2.18 -12.43 9.49
CA GLU A 86 3.08 -11.57 10.27
C GLU A 86 2.91 -10.08 9.95
N ALA A 87 2.23 -9.74 8.84
CA ALA A 87 1.87 -8.37 8.51
C ALA A 87 1.01 -7.70 9.59
N GLN A 88 0.34 -8.48 10.46
CA GLN A 88 -0.45 -7.94 11.57
C GLN A 88 0.37 -7.06 12.54
N ARG A 89 1.69 -7.32 12.63
CA ARG A 89 2.62 -6.53 13.45
C ARG A 89 2.70 -5.08 12.99
N PHE A 90 2.51 -4.86 11.69
CA PHE A 90 2.66 -3.57 11.04
C PHE A 90 1.32 -2.92 10.69
N LYS A 91 0.20 -3.43 11.21
CA LYS A 91 -1.16 -3.05 10.81
C LYS A 91 -1.45 -1.55 10.77
N THR A 92 -0.82 -0.76 11.64
CA THR A 92 -0.97 0.70 11.72
C THR A 92 -0.38 1.42 10.51
N TYR A 93 0.62 0.82 9.85
CA TYR A 93 1.20 1.32 8.60
C TYR A 93 0.51 0.78 7.35
N LEU A 94 -0.40 -0.21 7.49
CA LEU A 94 -1.03 -0.88 6.35
C LEU A 94 -2.45 -0.36 6.11
N VAL A 95 -3.32 -0.43 7.13
CA VAL A 95 -4.77 -0.20 6.93
C VAL A 95 -5.13 1.29 6.96
N PRO A 96 -4.80 2.07 8.02
CA PRO A 96 -5.22 3.47 8.08
C PRO A 96 -4.73 4.35 6.90
N PRO A 97 -3.46 4.26 6.45
CA PRO A 97 -2.99 5.05 5.32
C PRO A 97 -3.73 4.72 4.02
N VAL A 98 -4.04 3.44 3.77
CA VAL A 98 -4.77 3.02 2.58
C VAL A 98 -6.21 3.53 2.61
N LEU A 99 -6.87 3.47 3.77
CA LEU A 99 -8.22 4.03 3.94
C LEU A 99 -8.26 5.53 3.69
N GLN A 100 -7.22 6.28 4.09
CA GLN A 100 -7.15 7.71 3.80
C GLN A 100 -7.16 8.00 2.28
N CYS A 101 -6.58 7.11 1.46
CA CYS A 101 -6.61 7.22 0.01
C CYS A 101 -7.99 6.97 -0.62
N PHE A 102 -9.00 6.49 0.12
CA PHE A 102 -10.36 6.34 -0.40
C PHE A 102 -11.03 7.70 -0.64
N LEU A 103 -10.52 8.76 0.00
CA LEU A 103 -11.01 10.13 -0.14
C LEU A 103 -10.11 10.97 -1.05
N ASP A 104 -9.18 10.33 -1.78
CA ASP A 104 -8.25 11.07 -2.65
C ASP A 104 -8.99 11.76 -3.80
N ASN A 105 -8.52 12.94 -4.21
CA ASN A 105 -9.10 13.64 -5.37
C ASN A 105 -8.80 12.92 -6.69
N ASP A 106 -7.69 12.18 -6.79
CA ASP A 106 -7.33 11.39 -7.97
C ASP A 106 -8.06 10.03 -7.95
N PRO A 107 -8.98 9.76 -8.90
CA PRO A 107 -9.70 8.49 -8.93
C PRO A 107 -8.80 7.27 -9.14
N LYS A 108 -7.63 7.43 -9.78
CA LYS A 108 -6.68 6.33 -9.90
C LYS A 108 -6.13 5.96 -8.52
N VAL A 109 -5.86 6.93 -7.66
CA VAL A 109 -5.42 6.67 -6.28
C VAL A 109 -6.51 5.95 -5.50
N ARG A 110 -7.76 6.40 -5.60
CA ARG A 110 -8.90 5.72 -4.95
C ARG A 110 -9.04 4.26 -5.42
N TYR A 111 -9.00 4.02 -6.73
CA TYR A 111 -9.01 2.66 -7.29
C TYR A 111 -7.87 1.79 -6.75
N TYR A 112 -6.63 2.29 -6.77
CA TYR A 112 -5.49 1.52 -6.24
C TYR A 112 -5.60 1.29 -4.74
N ALA A 113 -6.26 2.17 -4.00
CA ALA A 113 -6.51 1.97 -2.58
C ALA A 113 -7.48 0.81 -2.36
N CYS A 114 -8.55 0.70 -3.16
CA CYS A 114 -9.47 -0.44 -3.12
C CYS A 114 -8.74 -1.76 -3.37
N GLU A 115 -7.96 -1.82 -4.45
CA GLU A 115 -7.20 -3.00 -4.84
C GLU A 115 -6.15 -3.39 -3.78
N SER A 116 -5.45 -2.40 -3.22
CA SER A 116 -4.42 -2.62 -2.21
C SER A 116 -5.02 -3.12 -0.92
N LEU A 117 -6.10 -2.50 -0.45
CA LEU A 117 -6.78 -2.92 0.77
C LEU A 117 -7.38 -4.32 0.60
N TYR A 118 -7.93 -4.67 -0.57
CA TYR A 118 -8.44 -6.02 -0.85
C TYR A 118 -7.33 -7.08 -0.69
N ASN A 119 -6.16 -6.80 -1.25
CA ASN A 119 -4.99 -7.66 -1.11
C ASN A 119 -4.51 -7.79 0.34
N ILE A 120 -4.54 -6.70 1.11
CA ILE A 120 -4.24 -6.72 2.55
C ILE A 120 -5.26 -7.58 3.31
N ALA A 121 -6.56 -7.43 3.01
CA ALA A 121 -7.62 -8.16 3.69
C ALA A 121 -7.57 -9.68 3.45
N LYS A 122 -7.16 -10.10 2.25
CA LYS A 122 -6.94 -11.52 1.92
C LYS A 122 -5.95 -12.20 2.87
N VAL A 123 -4.92 -11.47 3.32
CA VAL A 123 -3.88 -12.02 4.20
C VAL A 123 -4.15 -11.73 5.68
N LEU A 124 -4.84 -10.63 6.00
CA LEU A 124 -5.03 -10.14 7.37
C LEU A 124 -6.52 -10.06 7.79
N ARG A 125 -7.24 -11.18 7.72
CA ARG A 125 -8.69 -11.23 8.07
C ARG A 125 -9.01 -10.66 9.45
N THR A 126 -8.32 -11.10 10.51
CA THR A 126 -8.58 -10.63 11.89
C THR A 126 -8.31 -9.13 12.06
N VAL A 127 -7.26 -8.62 11.43
CA VAL A 127 -6.96 -7.17 11.47
C VAL A 127 -8.01 -6.39 10.69
N THR A 128 -8.40 -6.88 9.52
CA THR A 128 -9.45 -6.25 8.70
C THR A 128 -10.76 -6.14 9.49
N LEU A 129 -11.14 -7.20 10.21
CA LEU A 129 -12.31 -7.17 11.08
C LEU A 129 -12.20 -6.13 12.20
N SER A 130 -11.00 -5.87 12.74
CA SER A 130 -10.80 -4.83 13.75
C SER A 130 -10.96 -3.40 13.24
N TYR A 131 -10.93 -3.20 11.92
CA TYR A 131 -11.20 -1.93 11.23
C TYR A 131 -12.53 -1.97 10.45
N PHE A 132 -13.42 -2.92 10.75
CA PHE A 132 -14.59 -3.19 9.92
C PHE A 132 -15.47 -1.94 9.75
N ASN A 133 -15.70 -1.17 10.80
CA ASN A 133 -16.57 0.01 10.75
C ASN A 133 -16.01 1.08 9.82
N GLU A 134 -14.71 1.35 9.90
CA GLU A 134 -14.01 2.33 9.07
C GLU A 134 -13.95 1.87 7.61
N ILE A 135 -13.67 0.58 7.38
CA ILE A 135 -13.64 -0.02 6.04
C ILE A 135 -15.03 0.06 5.41
N PHE A 136 -16.06 -0.35 6.15
CA PHE A 136 -17.44 -0.36 5.68
C PHE A 136 -17.94 1.05 5.33
N ASP A 137 -17.75 2.02 6.23
CA ASP A 137 -18.09 3.43 5.98
C ASP A 137 -17.38 3.96 4.72
N SER A 138 -16.09 3.68 4.58
CA SER A 138 -15.29 4.13 3.43
C SER A 138 -15.75 3.47 2.12
N LEU A 139 -16.01 2.15 2.11
CA LEU A 139 -16.53 1.44 0.93
C LEU A 139 -17.93 1.91 0.53
N SER A 140 -18.81 2.18 1.50
CA SER A 140 -20.18 2.68 1.23
C SER A 140 -20.20 4.01 0.49
N LYS A 141 -19.15 4.83 0.66
CA LYS A 141 -18.97 6.10 -0.06
C LYS A 141 -18.42 5.86 -1.47
N LEU A 142 -17.52 4.89 -1.63
CA LEU A 142 -16.91 4.56 -2.93
C LEU A 142 -17.86 3.89 -3.91
N VAL A 143 -18.85 3.12 -3.46
CA VAL A 143 -19.88 2.57 -4.38
C VAL A 143 -20.70 3.68 -5.05
N CYS A 144 -20.75 4.87 -4.42
CA CYS A 144 -21.37 6.08 -4.95
C CYS A 144 -20.39 7.00 -5.70
N ASP A 145 -19.16 6.56 -5.97
CA ASP A 145 -18.15 7.38 -6.66
C ASP A 145 -18.63 7.85 -8.05
N LEU A 146 -18.11 8.96 -8.57
CA LEU A 146 -18.47 9.40 -9.92
C LEU A 146 -17.74 8.59 -11.01
N GLU A 147 -16.59 8.01 -10.67
CA GLU A 147 -15.73 7.30 -11.60
C GLU A 147 -16.06 5.80 -11.64
N PRO A 148 -16.52 5.26 -12.79
CA PRO A 148 -16.93 3.86 -12.89
C PRO A 148 -15.86 2.85 -12.49
N THR A 149 -14.59 3.15 -12.78
CA THR A 149 -13.46 2.29 -12.42
C THR A 149 -13.29 2.17 -10.91
N VAL A 150 -13.56 3.24 -10.15
CA VAL A 150 -13.50 3.24 -8.68
C VAL A 150 -14.62 2.38 -8.11
N LYS A 151 -15.83 2.45 -8.68
CA LYS A 151 -16.94 1.56 -8.30
C LYS A 151 -16.58 0.10 -8.47
N SER A 152 -16.04 -0.28 -9.64
CA SER A 152 -15.58 -1.65 -9.88
C SER A 152 -14.49 -2.09 -8.92
N GLY A 153 -13.65 -1.17 -8.44
CA GLY A 153 -12.68 -1.45 -7.38
C GLY A 153 -13.33 -1.73 -6.02
N ALA A 154 -14.40 -1.01 -5.67
CA ALA A 154 -15.15 -1.25 -4.44
C ALA A 154 -15.89 -2.60 -4.45
N GLU A 155 -16.35 -3.05 -5.63
CA GLU A 155 -16.98 -4.36 -5.84
C GLU A 155 -16.03 -5.57 -5.67
N LEU A 156 -14.72 -5.35 -5.54
CA LEU A 156 -13.76 -6.42 -5.24
C LEU A 156 -13.90 -6.99 -3.81
N TRP A 157 -14.64 -6.30 -2.96
CA TRP A 157 -14.82 -6.58 -1.53
C TRP A 157 -16.06 -7.42 -1.23
#